data_AF-A0A2V7I7J7-F1
#
_entry.id   AF-A0A2V7I7J7-F1
#
_cell.length_a   1.000
_cell.length_b   1.000
_cell.length_c   1.000
_cell.angle_alpha   90.00
_cell.angle_beta   90.00
_cell.angle_gamma   90.00
#
_symmetry.space_group_name_H-M   'P 1'
#
loop_
_entity.id
_entity.type
_entity.pdbx_description
1 polymer ?
#
loop_
_entity_poly.entity_id
_entity_poly.type
_entity_poly.pdbx_seq_one_letter_code
_entity_poly.pdbx_strand_id
1 'polypeptide(L)'
;MPSGPVEGPHVDAGQRRRAASLEVDRVLRPVGQHLVAGDRPDSPEIIAWNTAREAQRVHFTTPVLQHDLVMTGAAQAQIEAAFSATDGILVARLSDVAPDGSVTLVGTGWAQASLSPDYKQTVPVIPGQPRFYNLEIWPSHWRFLAGHRLQISISSGDVPRIMPDAPLGTVTVYTGSGASSVAIPVL
;
A
#
# COMPACT_ATOMS: atom_id res chain seq x y z
N MET A 1 -40.65 48.91 -14.43
CA MET A 1 -39.56 48.34 -15.23
C MET A 1 -38.83 47.34 -14.34
N PRO A 2 -38.89 46.03 -14.63
CA PRO A 2 -38.29 45.01 -13.76
C PRO A 2 -36.80 44.87 -14.05
N SER A 3 -35.98 44.93 -13.00
CA SER A 3 -34.55 44.59 -13.03
C SER A 3 -34.40 43.08 -12.96
N GLY A 4 -34.17 42.43 -14.11
CA GLY A 4 -33.75 41.03 -14.17
C GLY A 4 -32.31 40.86 -13.71
N PRO A 5 -31.92 39.67 -13.21
CA PRO A 5 -30.52 39.41 -12.86
C PRO A 5 -29.67 39.29 -14.12
N VAL A 6 -28.50 39.95 -14.09
CA VAL A 6 -27.45 39.84 -15.11
C VAL A 6 -26.69 38.52 -14.87
N GLU A 7 -26.81 37.57 -15.80
CA GLU A 7 -25.97 36.37 -15.83
C GLU A 7 -24.51 36.77 -16.09
N GLY A 8 -23.66 36.56 -15.11
CA GLY A 8 -22.20 36.58 -15.27
C GLY A 8 -21.72 35.29 -15.95
N PRO A 9 -20.55 35.31 -16.60
CA PRO A 9 -20.10 34.19 -17.42
C PRO A 9 -19.87 32.94 -16.56
N HIS A 10 -20.53 31.85 -16.96
CA HIS A 10 -20.22 30.50 -16.54
C HIS A 10 -18.75 30.19 -16.81
N VAL A 11 -17.96 30.10 -15.74
CA VAL A 11 -16.64 29.48 -15.78
C VAL A 11 -16.85 27.96 -15.76
N ASP A 12 -16.84 27.39 -16.96
CA ASP A 12 -16.64 25.96 -17.20
C ASP A 12 -15.24 25.59 -16.69
N ALA A 13 -15.17 25.07 -15.46
CA ALA A 13 -13.92 24.59 -14.88
C ALA A 13 -13.64 23.15 -15.31
N GLY A 14 -13.54 22.96 -16.63
CA GLY A 14 -12.74 21.91 -17.24
C GLY A 14 -11.25 22.13 -16.96
N GLN A 15 -10.83 22.07 -15.70
CA GLN A 15 -9.41 21.94 -15.35
C GLN A 15 -9.10 20.45 -15.19
N ARG A 16 -8.79 19.82 -16.32
CA ARG A 16 -8.19 18.49 -16.40
C ARG A 16 -6.97 18.42 -15.46
N ARG A 17 -7.13 17.90 -14.24
CA ARG A 17 -6.00 17.34 -13.50
C ARG A 17 -5.61 16.09 -14.28
N ARG A 18 -4.50 16.18 -15.02
CA ARG A 18 -3.83 14.99 -15.55
C ARG A 18 -3.33 14.21 -14.34
N ALA A 19 -4.19 13.38 -13.76
CA ALA A 19 -3.72 12.28 -12.93
C ALA A 19 -2.92 11.38 -13.88
N ALA A 20 -1.61 11.36 -13.73
CA ALA A 20 -0.83 10.27 -14.30
C ALA A 20 -1.20 9.03 -13.47
N SER A 21 -2.23 8.31 -13.91
CA SER A 21 -2.43 6.93 -13.48
C SER A 21 -1.25 6.16 -14.06
N LEU A 22 -0.26 5.85 -13.24
CA LEU A 22 0.69 4.81 -13.57
C LEU A 22 -0.09 3.50 -13.45
N GLU A 23 -0.76 3.10 -14.53
CA GLU A 23 -1.10 1.68 -14.67
C GLU A 23 0.23 0.93 -14.57
N VAL A 24 0.30 -0.03 -13.65
CA VAL A 24 1.43 -0.96 -13.52
C VAL A 24 1.36 -1.91 -14.72
N ASP A 25 1.51 -1.36 -15.92
CA ASP A 25 1.39 -2.05 -17.19
C ASP A 25 2.76 -2.63 -17.53
N ARG A 26 3.09 -3.70 -16.80
CA ARG A 26 3.95 -4.81 -17.24
C ARG A 26 3.73 -5.99 -16.29
N VAL A 27 2.71 -6.77 -16.65
CA VAL A 27 2.64 -8.23 -16.55
C VAL A 27 3.38 -8.84 -15.35
N LEU A 28 2.69 -8.93 -14.21
CA LEU A 28 2.83 -10.09 -13.34
C LEU A 28 1.57 -10.93 -13.51
N ARG A 29 1.71 -12.06 -14.22
CA ARG A 29 0.72 -13.15 -14.19
C ARG A 29 0.54 -13.58 -12.72
N PRO A 30 -0.66 -14.03 -12.31
CA PRO A 30 -0.95 -14.30 -10.90
C PRO A 30 0.04 -15.33 -10.33
N VAL A 31 0.77 -14.94 -9.29
CA VAL A 31 1.51 -15.84 -8.42
C VAL A 31 1.10 -15.45 -7.01
N GLY A 32 0.29 -16.27 -6.37
CA GLY A 32 -0.01 -16.09 -4.95
C GLY A 32 1.30 -16.21 -4.17
N GLN A 33 1.71 -15.11 -3.52
CA GLN A 33 2.84 -15.16 -2.59
C GLN A 33 2.29 -15.32 -1.17
N HIS A 34 2.83 -16.29 -0.45
CA HIS A 34 2.43 -16.60 0.93
C HIS A 34 3.35 -15.86 1.91
N LEU A 35 2.76 -15.00 2.73
CA LEU A 35 3.40 -14.42 3.92
C LEU A 35 2.94 -15.17 5.15
N VAL A 36 3.77 -15.26 6.19
CA VAL A 36 3.33 -15.79 7.48
C VAL A 36 2.93 -14.63 8.40
N ALA A 37 1.70 -14.64 8.89
CA ALA A 37 1.20 -13.66 9.85
C ALA A 37 1.90 -13.82 11.21
N GLY A 38 2.17 -12.70 11.87
CA GLY A 38 2.78 -12.70 13.19
C GLY A 38 1.80 -13.05 14.31
N ASP A 39 2.32 -13.40 15.49
CA ASP A 39 1.52 -13.76 16.69
C ASP A 39 1.53 -12.64 17.74
N ARG A 40 0.59 -12.67 18.69
CA ARG A 40 0.47 -11.67 19.76
C ARG A 40 1.74 -11.61 20.62
N PRO A 41 2.37 -10.43 20.83
CA PRO A 41 3.65 -10.31 21.52
C PRO A 41 3.50 -10.36 23.05
N ASP A 42 3.13 -11.51 23.59
CA ASP A 42 2.99 -11.75 25.02
C ASP A 42 4.31 -12.11 25.74
N SER A 43 5.38 -12.36 24.98
CA SER A 43 6.69 -12.78 25.48
C SER A 43 7.86 -12.30 24.60
N PRO A 44 9.08 -12.16 25.15
CA PRO A 44 10.27 -11.79 24.38
C PRO A 44 10.59 -12.75 23.22
N GLU A 45 10.27 -14.04 23.37
CA GLU A 45 10.45 -15.06 22.34
C GLU A 45 9.54 -14.79 21.13
N ILE A 46 8.27 -14.43 21.36
CA ILE A 46 7.35 -14.04 20.29
C ILE A 46 7.76 -12.73 19.63
N ILE A 47 8.32 -11.76 20.37
CA ILE A 47 8.86 -10.53 19.79
C ILE A 47 10.04 -10.84 18.86
N ALA A 48 10.99 -11.68 19.30
CA ALA A 48 12.12 -12.10 18.48
C ALA A 48 11.67 -12.89 17.24
N TRP A 49 10.66 -13.74 17.41
CA TRP A 49 10.05 -14.51 16.31
C TRP A 49 9.34 -13.62 15.30
N ASN A 50 8.56 -12.63 15.75
CA ASN A 50 7.91 -11.64 14.88
C ASN A 50 8.95 -10.80 14.13
N THR A 51 10.03 -10.41 14.81
CA THR A 51 11.16 -9.69 14.21
C THR A 51 11.81 -10.52 13.10
N ALA A 52 12.06 -11.81 13.32
CA ALA A 52 12.64 -12.69 12.32
C ALA A 52 11.75 -12.88 11.07
N ARG A 53 10.43 -12.72 11.22
CA ARG A 53 9.46 -12.86 10.12
C ARG A 53 9.08 -11.56 9.43
N GLU A 54 9.36 -10.40 10.02
CA GLU A 54 9.33 -9.11 9.32
C GLU A 54 10.28 -9.09 8.10
N ALA A 55 11.30 -9.93 8.09
CA ALA A 55 12.14 -10.17 6.92
C ALA A 55 11.37 -10.81 5.74
N GLN A 56 10.25 -11.51 6.00
CA GLN A 56 9.38 -12.04 4.96
C GLN A 56 8.52 -10.91 4.40
N ARG A 57 8.92 -10.45 3.22
CA ARG A 57 8.21 -9.46 2.45
C ARG A 57 8.26 -9.81 0.98
N VAL A 58 7.20 -9.41 0.29
CA VAL A 58 7.12 -9.55 -1.16
C VAL A 58 7.39 -8.20 -1.78
N HIS A 59 8.29 -8.14 -2.75
CA HIS A 59 8.72 -6.88 -3.37
C HIS A 59 8.19 -6.76 -4.80
N PHE A 60 7.58 -5.61 -5.09
CA PHE A 60 7.15 -5.21 -6.41
C PHE A 60 7.94 -3.97 -6.80
N THR A 61 8.76 -4.09 -7.84
CA THR A 61 9.69 -3.03 -8.25
C THR A 61 9.39 -2.63 -9.68
N THR A 62 9.33 -1.32 -9.94
CA THR A 62 9.15 -0.80 -11.29
C THR A 62 10.37 -1.08 -12.17
N PRO A 63 10.25 -0.94 -13.50
CA PRO A 63 11.40 -0.65 -14.35
C PRO A 63 12.16 0.58 -13.86
N VAL A 64 13.38 0.75 -14.37
CA VAL A 64 14.18 1.96 -14.11
C VAL A 64 13.44 3.19 -14.61
N LEU A 65 13.29 4.18 -13.73
CA LEU A 65 12.71 5.47 -14.07
C LEU A 65 13.58 6.18 -15.09
N GLN A 66 12.99 6.62 -16.19
CA GLN A 66 13.71 7.35 -17.25
C GLN A 66 13.92 8.82 -16.90
N HIS A 67 13.08 9.37 -16.03
CA HIS A 67 13.06 10.76 -15.61
C HIS A 67 12.80 10.82 -14.10
N ASP A 68 13.16 11.94 -13.47
CA ASP A 68 12.80 12.20 -12.08
C ASP A 68 11.27 12.12 -11.91
N LEU A 69 10.80 11.50 -10.84
CA LEU A 69 9.41 11.43 -10.42
C LEU A 69 9.28 12.06 -9.04
N VAL A 70 8.48 13.12 -8.93
CA VAL A 70 8.23 13.82 -7.66
C VAL A 70 6.86 13.41 -7.13
N MET A 71 6.85 12.84 -5.93
CA MET A 71 5.66 12.51 -5.16
C MET A 71 5.37 13.60 -4.13
N THR A 72 4.12 14.02 -4.01
CA THR A 72 3.64 14.90 -2.94
C THR A 72 2.28 14.43 -2.40
N GLY A 73 2.22 14.11 -1.10
CA GLY A 73 1.00 13.63 -0.44
C GLY A 73 1.04 12.13 -0.14
N ALA A 74 -0.12 11.57 0.19
CA ALA A 74 -0.24 10.15 0.58
C ALA A 74 -0.41 9.25 -0.64
N ALA A 75 0.37 8.16 -0.69
CA ALA A 75 0.14 7.10 -1.65
C ALA A 75 -0.96 6.16 -1.14
N GLN A 76 -1.74 5.59 -2.06
CA GLN A 76 -2.86 4.71 -1.74
C GLN A 76 -2.59 3.33 -2.31
N ALA A 77 -2.36 2.35 -1.45
CA ALA A 77 -2.21 0.96 -1.85
C ALA A 77 -3.53 0.22 -1.66
N GLN A 78 -4.08 -0.30 -2.76
CA GLN A 78 -5.23 -1.19 -2.74
C GLN A 78 -4.74 -2.62 -2.97
N ILE A 79 -4.86 -3.46 -1.95
CA ILE A 79 -4.32 -4.81 -1.95
C ILE A 79 -5.46 -5.82 -1.84
N GLU A 80 -5.61 -6.68 -2.83
CA GLU A 80 -6.46 -7.87 -2.70
C GLU A 80 -5.69 -8.95 -1.94
N ALA A 81 -6.23 -9.38 -0.80
CA ALA A 81 -5.60 -10.39 0.04
C ALA A 81 -6.62 -11.32 0.71
N ALA A 82 -6.17 -12.53 1.02
CA ALA A 82 -6.88 -13.49 1.86
C ALA A 82 -6.02 -13.87 3.06
N PHE A 83 -6.63 -13.96 4.24
CA PHE A 83 -5.98 -14.39 5.46
C PHE A 83 -6.45 -15.79 5.82
N SER A 84 -5.57 -16.66 6.33
CA SER A 84 -6.00 -17.96 6.89
C SER A 84 -6.52 -17.85 8.33
N ALA A 85 -6.31 -16.71 8.98
CA ALA A 85 -6.77 -16.39 10.33
C ALA A 85 -7.94 -15.39 10.29
N THR A 86 -8.60 -15.18 11.44
CA THR A 86 -9.74 -14.25 11.58
C THR A 86 -9.31 -12.78 11.73
N ASP A 87 -8.02 -12.51 11.81
CA ASP A 87 -7.43 -11.18 11.78
C ASP A 87 -5.99 -11.24 11.25
N GLY A 88 -5.35 -10.10 11.08
CA GLY A 88 -3.97 -9.95 10.66
C GLY A 88 -3.64 -8.51 10.34
N ILE A 89 -2.39 -8.24 10.01
CA ILE A 89 -1.94 -6.92 9.57
C ILE A 89 -1.39 -7.05 8.15
N LEU A 90 -1.68 -6.05 7.31
CA LEU A 90 -0.95 -5.78 6.08
C LEU A 90 -0.14 -4.51 6.29
N VAL A 91 1.12 -4.55 5.90
CA VAL A 91 2.01 -3.39 5.86
C VAL A 91 2.46 -3.19 4.43
N ALA A 92 2.36 -1.96 3.94
CA ALA A 92 2.93 -1.51 2.68
C ALA A 92 4.06 -0.52 2.94
N ARG A 93 5.26 -0.81 2.46
CA ARG A 93 6.38 0.14 2.45
C ARG A 93 6.67 0.59 1.03
N LEU A 94 6.69 1.91 0.83
CA LEU A 94 7.17 2.55 -0.37
C LEU A 94 8.64 2.90 -0.20
N SER A 95 9.48 2.45 -1.12
CA SER A 95 10.93 2.67 -1.08
C SER A 95 11.47 3.12 -2.42
N ASP A 96 12.55 3.89 -2.35
CA ASP A 96 13.38 4.32 -3.48
C ASP A 96 14.62 3.43 -3.57
N VAL A 97 14.78 2.73 -4.69
CA VAL A 97 15.90 1.82 -4.93
C VAL A 97 16.86 2.48 -5.91
N ALA A 98 18.05 2.80 -5.41
CA ALA A 98 19.13 3.40 -6.17
C ALA A 98 19.81 2.39 -7.13
N PRO A 99 20.56 2.86 -8.14
CA PRO A 99 21.24 1.99 -9.11
C PRO A 99 22.25 1.01 -8.51
N ASP A 100 22.82 1.35 -7.35
CA ASP A 100 23.77 0.52 -6.60
C ASP A 100 23.06 -0.56 -5.74
N GLY A 101 21.72 -0.56 -5.71
CA GLY A 101 20.90 -1.45 -4.91
C GLY A 101 20.54 -0.92 -3.52
N SER A 102 21.04 0.26 -3.13
CA SER A 102 20.67 0.89 -1.86
C SER A 102 19.18 1.21 -1.84
N VAL A 103 18.51 0.89 -0.72
CA VAL A 103 17.06 1.08 -0.55
C VAL A 103 16.81 2.14 0.50
N THR A 104 16.08 3.19 0.14
CA THR A 104 15.65 4.25 1.05
C THR A 104 14.15 4.16 1.28
N LEU A 105 13.72 4.06 2.53
CA LEU A 105 12.30 4.06 2.89
C LEU A 105 11.71 5.47 2.66
N VAL A 106 10.70 5.56 1.82
CA VAL A 106 9.96 6.80 1.55
C VAL A 106 8.80 6.94 2.52
N GLY A 107 8.00 5.87 2.68
CA GLY A 107 6.81 5.91 3.52
C GLY A 107 6.30 4.52 3.88
N THR A 108 5.47 4.46 4.90
CA THR A 108 4.83 3.22 5.37
C THR A 108 3.35 3.46 5.58
N GLY A 109 2.55 2.47 5.21
CA GLY A 109 1.12 2.39 5.47
C GLY A 109 0.78 0.99 5.99
N TRP A 110 -0.32 0.87 6.70
CA TRP A 110 -0.78 -0.42 7.21
C TRP A 110 -2.29 -0.47 7.37
N ALA A 111 -2.82 -1.68 7.42
CA ALA A 111 -4.21 -1.96 7.73
C ALA A 111 -4.28 -3.18 8.65
N GLN A 112 -5.04 -3.07 9.74
CA GLN A 112 -5.51 -4.24 10.47
C GLN A 112 -6.71 -4.81 9.72
N ALA A 113 -6.66 -6.12 9.48
CA ALA A 113 -7.62 -6.75 8.60
C ALA A 113 -9.03 -6.65 9.20
N SER A 114 -9.23 -7.00 10.46
CA SER A 114 -10.56 -6.94 11.07
C SER A 114 -11.13 -5.53 11.21
N LEU A 115 -10.32 -4.48 11.11
CA LEU A 115 -10.77 -3.10 11.31
C LEU A 115 -11.51 -2.58 10.06
N SER A 116 -12.68 -1.99 10.28
CA SER A 116 -13.47 -1.38 9.19
C SER A 116 -12.74 -0.18 8.56
N PRO A 117 -13.02 0.16 7.29
CA PRO A 117 -12.39 1.31 6.63
C PRO A 117 -12.65 2.67 7.30
N ASP A 118 -13.73 2.80 8.07
CA ASP A 118 -14.04 4.00 8.86
C ASP A 118 -13.47 3.95 10.28
N TYR A 119 -12.75 2.88 10.62
CA TYR A 119 -12.08 2.63 11.90
C TYR A 119 -13.03 2.57 13.12
N LYS A 120 -14.33 2.34 12.90
CA LYS A 120 -15.34 2.36 13.98
C LYS A 120 -15.66 0.99 14.56
N GLN A 121 -15.36 -0.09 13.84
CA GLN A 121 -15.74 -1.43 14.24
C GLN A 121 -14.73 -2.48 13.79
N THR A 122 -14.60 -3.54 14.57
CA THR A 122 -13.83 -4.72 14.23
C THR A 122 -14.77 -5.84 13.79
N VAL A 123 -14.65 -6.28 12.54
CA VAL A 123 -15.39 -7.40 11.96
C VAL A 123 -14.39 -8.50 11.62
N PRO A 124 -14.51 -9.71 12.20
CA PRO A 124 -13.60 -10.82 11.90
C PRO A 124 -13.48 -11.08 10.40
N VAL A 125 -12.26 -11.33 9.94
CA VAL A 125 -11.99 -11.80 8.59
C VAL A 125 -12.56 -13.20 8.41
N ILE A 126 -13.17 -13.48 7.26
CA ILE A 126 -13.55 -14.84 6.88
C ILE A 126 -12.31 -15.53 6.31
N PRO A 127 -11.78 -16.58 6.97
CA PRO A 127 -10.56 -17.24 6.51
C PRO A 127 -10.67 -17.75 5.07
N GLY A 128 -9.62 -17.50 4.28
CA GLY A 128 -9.53 -17.92 2.88
C GLY A 128 -10.35 -17.08 1.89
N GLN A 129 -11.13 -16.10 2.35
CA GLN A 129 -11.91 -15.23 1.45
C GLN A 129 -11.08 -13.99 1.02
N PRO A 130 -10.78 -13.82 -0.27
CA PRO A 130 -10.12 -12.63 -0.76
C PRO A 130 -11.00 -11.39 -0.63
N ARG A 131 -10.39 -10.26 -0.26
CA ARG A 131 -11.02 -8.93 -0.35
C ARG A 131 -9.97 -7.84 -0.49
N PHE A 132 -10.43 -6.65 -0.85
CA PHE A 132 -9.61 -5.46 -0.93
C PHE A 132 -9.36 -4.81 0.44
N TYR A 133 -8.11 -4.42 0.66
CA TYR A 133 -7.66 -3.61 1.78
C TYR A 133 -7.05 -2.32 1.23
N ASN A 134 -7.49 -1.18 1.76
CA ASN A 134 -6.94 0.12 1.39
C ASN A 134 -5.94 0.54 2.48
N LEU A 135 -4.69 0.72 2.08
CA LEU A 135 -3.61 1.16 2.94
C LEU A 135 -3.17 2.54 2.48
N GLU A 136 -3.35 3.52 3.35
CA GLU A 136 -2.73 4.82 3.17
C GLU A 136 -1.25 4.74 3.56
N ILE A 137 -0.36 4.99 2.61
CA ILE A 137 1.07 5.18 2.86
C ILE A 137 1.26 6.66 3.16
N TRP A 138 1.73 6.96 4.38
CA TRP A 138 1.67 8.30 4.93
C TRP A 138 2.28 9.39 4.03
N PRO A 139 1.74 10.62 4.10
CA PRO A 139 2.15 11.72 3.25
C PRO A 139 3.64 11.94 3.23
N SER A 140 4.20 12.00 2.02
CA SER A 140 5.62 12.24 1.79
C SER A 140 5.82 13.26 0.68
N HIS A 141 6.89 14.03 0.76
CA HIS A 141 7.43 14.78 -0.37
C HIS A 141 8.75 14.14 -0.75
N TRP A 142 8.78 13.41 -1.86
CA TRP A 142 9.94 12.60 -2.27
C TRP A 142 10.20 12.74 -3.76
N ARG A 143 11.47 12.78 -4.14
CA ARG A 143 11.88 12.74 -5.54
C ARG A 143 12.67 11.47 -5.79
N PHE A 144 12.07 10.56 -6.56
CA PHE A 144 12.77 9.43 -7.15
C PHE A 144 13.58 9.95 -8.35
N LEU A 145 14.89 9.75 -8.35
CA LEU A 145 15.75 10.25 -9.42
C LEU A 145 15.64 9.37 -10.67
N ALA A 146 15.91 9.93 -11.84
CA ALA A 146 16.16 9.12 -13.03
C ALA A 146 17.26 8.08 -12.74
N GLY A 147 17.08 6.85 -13.23
CA GLY A 147 17.96 5.72 -12.91
C GLY A 147 17.54 4.92 -11.68
N HIS A 148 16.71 5.47 -10.79
CA HIS A 148 16.17 4.75 -9.64
C HIS A 148 14.96 3.89 -10.01
N ARG A 149 14.45 3.13 -9.05
CA ARG A 149 13.20 2.37 -9.14
C ARG A 149 12.32 2.65 -7.94
N LEU A 150 11.01 2.67 -8.18
CA LEU A 150 10.03 2.64 -7.10
C LEU A 150 9.82 1.18 -6.69
N GLN A 151 9.84 0.92 -5.38
CA GLN A 151 9.54 -0.40 -4.83
C GLN A 151 8.41 -0.32 -3.80
N ILE A 152 7.46 -1.23 -3.92
CA ILE A 152 6.48 -1.54 -2.88
C ILE A 152 6.85 -2.87 -2.27
N SER A 153 6.98 -2.93 -0.94
CA SER A 153 7.04 -4.21 -0.24
C SER A 153 5.79 -4.42 0.61
N ILE A 154 5.21 -5.62 0.52
CA ILE A 154 4.09 -6.03 1.37
C ILE A 154 4.59 -7.05 2.40
N SER A 155 4.23 -6.85 3.66
CA SER A 155 4.52 -7.77 4.77
C SER A 155 3.32 -7.86 5.71
N SER A 156 3.40 -8.80 6.66
CA SER A 156 2.39 -9.06 7.69
C SER A 156 2.76 -8.50 9.08
N GLY A 157 3.70 -7.55 9.10
CA GLY A 157 4.21 -6.88 10.31
C GLY A 157 5.34 -5.90 10.00
N ASP A 158 5.63 -5.00 10.94
CA ASP A 158 6.71 -3.99 10.89
C ASP A 158 7.26 -3.76 12.31
N VAL A 159 7.91 -4.78 12.87
CA VAL A 159 8.39 -4.75 14.26
C VAL A 159 9.59 -3.80 14.39
N PRO A 160 9.68 -2.95 15.43
CA PRO A 160 8.78 -2.82 16.58
C PRO A 160 7.60 -1.85 16.40
N ARG A 161 7.49 -1.21 15.24
CA ARG A 161 6.56 -0.09 14.99
C ARG A 161 5.10 -0.54 14.87
N ILE A 162 4.87 -1.71 14.29
CA ILE A 162 3.57 -2.34 14.08
C ILE A 162 3.71 -3.80 14.49
N MET A 163 3.27 -4.09 15.71
CA MET A 163 3.25 -5.44 16.24
C MET A 163 1.99 -6.18 15.74
N PRO A 164 2.13 -7.38 15.17
CA PRO A 164 0.98 -8.21 14.86
C PRO A 164 0.28 -8.61 16.17
N ASP A 165 -1.02 -8.34 16.26
CA ASP A 165 -1.88 -8.79 17.36
C ASP A 165 -3.00 -9.68 16.82
N ALA A 166 -2.61 -10.68 16.03
CA ALA A 166 -3.52 -11.56 15.32
C ALA A 166 -3.11 -13.02 15.52
N PRO A 167 -4.05 -13.98 15.38
CA PRO A 167 -3.71 -15.39 15.41
C PRO A 167 -2.74 -15.76 14.28
N LEU A 168 -1.88 -16.74 14.55
CA LEU A 168 -1.00 -17.33 13.54
C LEU A 168 -1.77 -17.74 12.28
N GLY A 169 -1.21 -17.43 11.12
CA GLY A 169 -1.80 -17.77 9.85
C GLY A 169 -0.92 -17.39 8.67
N THR A 170 -1.46 -17.53 7.47
CA THR A 170 -0.84 -17.06 6.23
C THR A 170 -1.65 -15.91 5.65
N VAL A 171 -0.96 -15.02 4.94
CA VAL A 171 -1.57 -13.98 4.11
C VAL A 171 -1.20 -14.25 2.66
N THR A 172 -2.21 -14.41 1.82
CA THR A 172 -2.07 -14.54 0.37
C THR A 172 -2.36 -13.20 -0.27
N VAL A 173 -1.39 -12.63 -0.97
CA VAL A 173 -1.55 -11.39 -1.76
C VAL A 173 -1.83 -11.76 -3.21
N TYR A 174 -2.91 -11.24 -3.76
CA TYR A 174 -3.32 -11.47 -5.15
C TYR A 174 -2.73 -10.40 -6.07
N THR A 175 -2.14 -10.85 -7.16
CA THR A 175 -1.47 -10.00 -8.16
C THR A 175 -2.06 -10.23 -9.54
N GLY A 176 -1.94 -9.24 -10.42
CA GLY A 176 -2.49 -9.29 -11.77
C GLY A 176 -3.42 -8.10 -12.02
N SER A 177 -3.93 -8.01 -13.25
CA SER A 177 -4.84 -6.93 -13.62
C SER A 177 -6.09 -6.95 -12.74
N GLY A 178 -6.41 -5.82 -12.11
CA GLY A 178 -7.56 -5.65 -11.23
C GLY A 178 -7.40 -6.17 -9.79
N ALA A 179 -6.28 -6.82 -9.45
CA ALA A 179 -6.10 -7.44 -8.12
C ALA A 179 -5.47 -6.48 -7.09
N SER A 180 -4.24 -6.03 -7.31
CA SER A 180 -3.57 -5.12 -6.37
C SER A 180 -2.89 -3.98 -7.12
N SER A 181 -2.96 -2.77 -6.59
CA SER A 181 -2.39 -1.57 -7.20
C SER A 181 -1.93 -0.55 -6.15
N VAL A 182 -1.03 0.35 -6.54
CA VAL A 182 -0.63 1.49 -5.71
C VAL A 182 -0.71 2.76 -6.55
N ALA A 183 -1.49 3.74 -6.08
CA ALA A 183 -1.57 5.07 -6.65
C ALA A 183 -0.55 6.00 -5.96
N ILE A 184 0.31 6.63 -6.76
CA ILE A 184 1.32 7.58 -6.29
C ILE A 184 0.88 9.00 -6.69
N PRO A 185 0.77 9.95 -5.74
CA PRO A 185 0.40 11.32 -6.07
C PRO A 185 1.61 12.07 -6.63
N VAL A 186 1.69 12.15 -7.97
CA VAL A 186 2.81 12.79 -8.68
C VAL A 186 2.51 14.23 -9.08
N LEU A 187 3.55 15.06 -9.12
CA LEU A 187 3.52 16.43 -9.67
C LEU A 187 3.79 16.47 -11.17
#